data_AF-A0AAV8ZHA4-F1
#
_entry.id   AF-A0AAV8ZHA4-F1
#
_cell.length_a   1.000
_cell.length_b   1.000
_cell.length_c   1.000
_cell.angle_alpha   90.00
_cell.angle_beta   90.00
_cell.angle_gamma   90.00
#
_symmetry.space_group_name_H-M   'P 1'
#
loop_
_entity.id
_entity.type
_entity.pdbx_description
1 polymer ?
#
loop_
_entity_poly.entity_id
_entity_poly.type
_entity_poly.pdbx_seq_one_letter_code
_entity_poly.pdbx_strand_id
1 'polypeptide(L)'
;MDNWFSSFQFAIDLKYDLKLTMLGTLRKNKREIPTELVNVANRPEKSCQFACHKDCTLLSYVPKKRKNVLVLSTTHVDDKIDPESEKLMMIVDYNNTKYGVTL
;
A
#
# COMPACT_ATOMS: atom_id res chain seq x y z
N MET A 1 3.88 -7.10 -5.19
CA MET A 1 2.79 -8.00 -5.65
C MET A 1 1.72 -7.20 -6.39
N ASP A 2 1.19 -7.73 -7.50
CA ASP A 2 0.13 -7.08 -8.27
C ASP A 2 -1.24 -7.22 -7.56
N ASN A 3 -2.13 -6.27 -7.81
CA ASN A 3 -3.48 -6.20 -7.26
C ASN A 3 -4.39 -7.38 -7.63
N TRP A 4 -4.02 -8.20 -8.61
CA TRP A 4 -4.72 -9.46 -8.90
C TRP A 4 -4.59 -10.47 -7.77
N PHE A 5 -3.44 -10.51 -7.09
CA PHE A 5 -3.10 -11.52 -6.09
C PHE A 5 -3.14 -11.00 -4.66
N SER A 6 -3.40 -9.70 -4.45
CA SER A 6 -3.33 -9.06 -3.15
C SER A 6 -4.72 -8.83 -2.53
N SER A 7 -4.85 -9.17 -1.26
CA SER A 7 -6.00 -8.86 -0.41
C SER A 7 -5.55 -8.74 1.05
N PHE A 8 -6.41 -8.17 1.91
CA PHE A 8 -6.11 -8.09 3.33
C PHE A 8 -5.94 -9.47 3.96
N GLN A 9 -6.92 -10.37 3.77
CA GLN A 9 -6.86 -11.71 4.37
C GLN A 9 -5.61 -12.48 3.92
N PHE A 10 -5.30 -12.44 2.63
CA PHE A 10 -4.10 -13.08 2.10
C PHE A 10 -2.80 -12.56 2.75
N ALA A 11 -2.73 -11.26 3.07
CA ALA A 11 -1.59 -10.69 3.79
C ALA A 11 -1.41 -11.28 5.19
N ILE A 12 -2.53 -11.51 5.88
CA ILE A 12 -2.57 -12.10 7.22
C ILE A 12 -2.15 -13.58 7.15
N ASP A 13 -2.74 -14.34 6.22
CA ASP A 13 -2.43 -15.76 6.03
C ASP A 13 -0.95 -15.96 5.70
N LEU A 14 -0.39 -15.16 4.78
CA LEU A 14 1.05 -15.19 4.46
C LEU A 14 1.92 -14.97 5.72
N LYS A 15 1.55 -14.00 6.56
CA LYS A 15 2.33 -13.63 7.74
C LYS A 15 2.29 -14.71 8.82
N TYR A 16 1.12 -15.27 9.08
CA TYR A 16 0.93 -16.19 10.21
C TYR A 16 1.18 -17.65 9.85
N ASP A 17 0.72 -18.09 8.68
CA ASP A 17 0.80 -19.50 8.29
C ASP A 17 2.13 -19.82 7.62
N LEU A 18 2.65 -18.88 6.81
CA LEU A 18 3.86 -19.08 6.02
C LEU A 18 5.07 -18.28 6.52
N LYS A 19 4.89 -17.39 7.50
CA LYS A 19 5.94 -16.47 8.01
C LYS A 19 6.56 -15.61 6.91
N LEU A 20 5.77 -15.27 5.89
CA LEU A 20 6.17 -14.43 4.77
C LEU A 20 5.63 -13.01 4.93
N THR A 21 6.36 -12.06 4.36
CA THR A 21 5.95 -10.66 4.31
C THR A 21 5.33 -10.34 2.96
N MET A 22 4.43 -9.36 2.95
CA MET A 22 3.75 -8.94 1.72
C MET A 22 3.87 -7.43 1.56
N LEU A 23 4.23 -7.02 0.34
CA LEU A 23 4.13 -5.65 -0.15
C LEU A 23 3.47 -5.68 -1.53
N GLY A 24 2.30 -5.05 -1.65
CA GLY A 24 1.50 -5.14 -2.87
C GLY A 24 0.45 -4.07 -2.99
N THR A 25 -0.12 -3.91 -4.17
CA THR A 25 -1.24 -2.97 -4.38
C THR A 25 -2.58 -3.64 -4.19
N LEU A 26 -3.60 -2.89 -3.76
CA LEU A 26 -4.98 -3.36 -3.67
C LEU A 26 -5.88 -2.70 -4.72
N ARG A 27 -6.89 -3.44 -5.20
CA ARG A 27 -7.98 -2.85 -5.98
C ARG A 27 -8.93 -2.10 -5.06
N LYS A 28 -9.31 -0.88 -5.45
CA LYS A 28 -10.21 0.00 -4.67
C LYS A 28 -11.62 -0.56 -4.40
N ASN A 29 -12.03 -1.63 -5.11
CA ASN A 29 -13.36 -2.23 -4.98
C ASN A 29 -13.42 -3.34 -3.91
N LYS A 30 -12.32 -3.59 -3.20
CA LYS A 30 -12.26 -4.51 -2.07
C LYS A 30 -13.04 -3.92 -0.89
N ARG A 31 -13.95 -4.72 -0.31
CA ARG A 31 -14.93 -4.28 0.70
C ARG A 31 -14.28 -3.95 2.05
N GLU A 32 -13.12 -4.53 2.30
CA GLU A 32 -12.32 -4.32 3.52
C GLU A 32 -11.65 -2.93 3.58
N ILE A 33 -11.69 -2.13 2.51
CA ILE A 33 -11.03 -0.84 2.46
C ILE A 33 -11.95 0.26 3.00
N PRO A 34 -11.51 1.06 4.01
CA PRO A 34 -12.24 2.24 4.45
C PRO A 34 -12.52 3.22 3.31
N THR A 35 -13.74 3.75 3.26
CA THR A 35 -14.17 4.64 2.15
C THR A 35 -13.35 5.93 2.11
N GLU A 36 -12.87 6.37 3.26
CA GLU A 36 -11.99 7.52 3.46
C GLU A 36 -10.67 7.38 2.68
N LEU A 37 -10.14 6.16 2.59
CA LEU A 37 -8.94 5.86 1.82
C LEU A 37 -9.21 5.75 0.32
N VAL A 38 -10.46 5.54 -0.11
CA VAL A 38 -10.84 5.44 -1.52
C VAL A 38 -11.24 6.80 -2.10
N ASN A 39 -11.91 7.63 -1.29
CA ASN A 39 -12.43 8.91 -1.71
C ASN A 39 -11.33 9.99 -1.76
N VAL A 40 -10.77 10.20 -2.95
CA VAL A 40 -9.66 11.14 -3.18
C VAL A 40 -10.08 12.43 -3.89
N ALA A 41 -11.38 12.71 -4.02
CA ALA A 41 -11.88 13.82 -4.85
C ALA A 41 -11.32 15.20 -4.40
N ASN A 42 -11.19 15.38 -3.08
CA ASN A 42 -10.71 16.61 -2.44
C ASN A 42 -9.30 16.49 -1.87
N ARG A 43 -8.58 15.39 -2.17
CA ARG A 43 -7.23 15.18 -1.65
C ARG A 43 -6.18 15.86 -2.53
N PRO A 44 -5.19 16.56 -1.94
CA PRO A 44 -4.08 17.15 -2.69
C PRO A 44 -3.26 16.09 -3.44
N GLU A 45 -2.63 16.50 -4.53
CA GLU A 45 -1.63 15.66 -5.19
C GLU A 45 -0.46 15.40 -4.25
N LYS A 46 0.16 14.23 -4.42
CA LYS A 46 1.25 13.68 -3.61
C LYS A 46 0.90 13.50 -2.11
N SER A 47 -0.37 13.61 -1.73
CA SER A 47 -0.81 13.35 -0.35
C SER A 47 -0.94 11.86 -0.05
N CYS A 48 -0.74 11.53 1.23
CA CYS A 48 -0.77 10.17 1.77
C CYS A 48 -1.75 10.08 2.95
N GLN A 49 -2.42 8.94 3.10
CA GLN A 49 -3.24 8.61 4.26
C GLN A 49 -3.04 7.13 4.59
N PHE A 50 -3.10 6.79 5.87
CA PHE A 50 -2.82 5.45 6.36
C PHE A 50 -4.02 4.89 7.11
N ALA A 51 -4.27 3.59 6.95
CA ALA A 51 -5.02 2.80 7.91
C ALA A 51 -4.10 1.71 8.46
N CYS A 52 -3.86 1.76 9.77
CA CYS A 52 -3.00 0.81 10.46
C CYS A 52 -3.88 -0.23 11.16
N HIS A 53 -3.65 -1.49 10.84
CA HIS A 53 -4.12 -2.63 11.61
C HIS A 53 -2.95 -3.20 12.40
N LYS A 54 -3.23 -4.00 13.44
CA LYS A 54 -2.20 -4.67 14.26
C LYS A 54 -1.12 -5.37 13.42
N ASP A 55 -1.51 -5.87 12.25
CA ASP A 55 -0.68 -6.75 11.43
C ASP A 55 -0.15 -6.18 10.13
N CYS A 56 -0.74 -5.10 9.66
CA CYS A 56 -0.43 -4.53 8.36
C CYS A 56 -0.89 -3.08 8.28
N THR A 57 -0.28 -2.34 7.37
CA THR A 57 -0.60 -0.95 7.08
C THR A 57 -1.06 -0.82 5.64
N LEU A 58 -2.21 -0.16 5.46
CA LEU A 58 -2.72 0.22 4.15
C LEU A 58 -2.45 1.71 3.92
N LEU A 59 -1.66 2.00 2.89
CA LEU A 59 -1.35 3.35 2.42
C LEU A 59 -2.24 3.70 1.23
N SER A 60 -2.93 4.84 1.30
CA SER A 60 -3.55 5.50 0.16
C SER A 60 -2.72 6.70 -0.29
N TYR A 61 -2.17 6.60 -1.49
CA TYR A 61 -1.35 7.62 -2.12
C TYR A 61 -2.06 8.25 -3.33
N VAL A 62 -2.05 9.58 -3.42
CA VAL A 62 -2.62 10.34 -4.52
C VAL A 62 -1.50 10.86 -5.43
N PRO A 63 -0.99 10.08 -6.41
CA PRO A 63 0.11 10.54 -7.27
C PRO A 63 -0.28 11.73 -8.16
N LYS A 64 -1.56 11.80 -8.55
CA LYS A 64 -2.16 12.82 -9.41
C LYS A 64 -3.61 13.06 -8.98
N LYS A 65 -4.19 14.22 -9.32
CA LYS A 65 -5.57 14.57 -9.00
C LYS A 65 -6.54 13.45 -9.42
N ARG A 66 -7.40 13.03 -8.47
CA ARG A 66 -8.39 11.94 -8.64
C ARG A 66 -7.81 10.55 -8.97
N LYS A 67 -6.50 10.34 -8.87
CA LYS A 67 -5.86 9.03 -8.99
C LYS A 67 -5.46 8.55 -7.59
N ASN A 68 -5.76 7.30 -7.28
CA ASN A 68 -5.48 6.70 -5.98
C ASN A 68 -4.69 5.40 -6.21
N VAL A 69 -3.62 5.23 -5.46
CA VAL A 69 -2.83 4.00 -5.39
C VAL A 69 -2.93 3.51 -3.95
N LEU A 70 -3.44 2.29 -3.79
CA LEU A 70 -3.55 1.64 -2.51
C LEU A 70 -2.44 0.61 -2.40
N VAL A 71 -1.59 0.72 -1.39
CA VAL A 71 -0.46 -0.18 -1.13
C VAL A 71 -0.65 -0.79 0.25
N LEU A 72 -0.64 -2.12 0.35
CA LEU A 72 -0.72 -2.88 1.58
C LEU A 72 0.65 -3.46 1.92
N SER A 73 1.05 -3.36 3.18
CA SER A 73 2.30 -3.89 3.69
C SER A 73 2.13 -4.56 5.05
N THR A 74 2.77 -5.71 5.26
CA THR A 74 2.83 -6.37 6.58
C THR A 74 4.09 -6.05 7.37
N THR A 75 5.01 -5.25 6.81
CA THR A 75 6.31 -4.91 7.43
C THR A 75 6.41 -3.44 7.82
N HIS A 76 5.70 -2.57 7.11
CA HIS A 76 5.75 -1.14 7.34
C HIS A 76 4.71 -0.74 8.39
N VAL A 77 5.15 -0.02 9.40
CA VAL A 77 4.32 0.43 10.54
C VAL A 77 4.38 1.94 10.75
N ASP A 78 5.21 2.65 9.99
CA ASP A 78 5.46 4.08 10.13
C ASP A 78 5.37 4.83 8.79
N ASP A 79 5.34 6.15 8.90
CA ASP A 79 5.34 7.12 7.82
C ASP A 79 6.77 7.59 7.47
N LYS A 80 7.76 6.70 7.64
CA LYS A 80 9.17 6.99 7.34
C LYS A 80 9.34 7.57 5.95
N ILE A 81 10.07 8.68 5.88
CA ILE A 81 10.42 9.37 4.65
C ILE A 81 11.84 8.98 4.27
N ASP A 82 12.02 8.64 3.01
CA ASP A 82 13.31 8.44 2.38
C ASP A 82 14.00 9.81 2.19
N PRO A 83 15.22 10.01 2.72
CA PRO A 83 15.87 11.32 2.71
C PRO A 83 16.34 11.77 1.32
N GLU A 84 16.50 10.86 0.37
CA GLU A 84 16.95 11.19 -0.99
C GLU A 84 15.78 11.61 -1.88
N SER A 85 14.67 10.87 -1.84
CA SER A 85 13.52 11.10 -2.71
C SER A 85 12.41 11.94 -2.10
N GLU A 86 12.47 12.22 -0.78
CA GLU A 86 11.44 12.90 0.02
C GLU A 86 10.07 12.21 -0.07
N LYS A 87 10.06 10.89 -0.34
CA LYS A 87 8.85 10.07 -0.44
C LYS A 87 8.76 9.10 0.73
N LEU A 88 7.55 8.62 1.00
CA LEU A 88 7.36 7.53 1.95
C LEU A 88 8.17 6.29 1.52
N MET A 89 8.90 5.71 2.46
CA MET A 89 9.71 4.50 2.28
C MET A 89 8.88 3.37 1.66
N MET A 90 7.63 3.21 2.10
CA MET A 90 6.70 2.21 1.57
C MET A 90 6.43 2.34 0.06
N ILE A 91 6.42 3.57 -0.47
CA ILE A 91 6.26 3.81 -1.91
C ILE A 91 7.57 3.53 -2.65
N VAL A 92 8.71 3.88 -2.06
CA VAL A 92 10.04 3.60 -2.61
C VAL A 92 10.25 2.08 -2.73
N ASP A 93 10.06 1.34 -1.65
CA ASP A 93 10.21 -0.12 -1.59
C ASP A 93 9.27 -0.84 -2.56
N TYR A 94 8.02 -0.38 -2.67
CA TYR A 94 7.08 -0.95 -3.64
C TYR A 94 7.56 -0.75 -5.08
N ASN A 95 8.05 0.44 -5.41
CA ASN A 95 8.53 0.74 -6.76
C ASN A 95 9.81 -0.03 -7.12
N ASN A 96 10.68 -0.27 -6.15
CA ASN A 96 11.92 -1.04 -6.35
C ASN A 96 11.65 -2.52 -6.57
N THR A 97 10.57 -3.07 -5.99
CA THR A 97 10.30 -4.52 -6.03
C THR A 97 9.26 -4.94 -7.06
N LYS A 98 8.39 -4.03 -7.53
CA LYS A 98 7.25 -4.38 -8.40
C LYS A 98 7.61 -4.91 -9.80
N TYR A 99 8.85 -4.72 -10.27
CA TYR A 99 9.28 -5.12 -11.62
C TYR A 99 10.05 -6.45 -11.68
N GLY A 100 10.29 -7.13 -10.56
CA GLY A 100 11.15 -8.31 -10.50
C GLY A 100 10.67 -9.54 -11.31
N VAL A 101 9.44 -9.53 -11.82
CA VAL A 101 8.86 -10.61 -12.65
C VAL A 101 8.81 -10.23 -14.14
N THR A 102 8.98 -8.95 -14.49
CA THR A 102 8.84 -8.43 -15.87
C THR A 102 10.21 -8.10 -16.50
N LEU A 103 11.30 -8.60 -15.92
CA LEU A 103 12.66 -8.49 -16.43
C LEU A 103 13.09 -9.75 -17.18
#